data_AF-A0A967G4J5-F1
#
_entry.id   AF-A0A967G4J5-F1
#
_cell.length_a   1.000
_cell.length_b   1.000
_cell.length_c   1.000
_cell.angle_alpha   90.00
_cell.angle_beta   90.00
_cell.angle_gamma   90.00
#
_symmetry.space_group_name_H-M   'P 1'
#
loop_
_entity.id
_entity.type
_entity.pdbx_description
1 polymer ?
#
loop_
_entity_poly.entity_id
_entity_poly.type
_entity_poly.pdbx_seq_one_letter_code
_entity_poly.pdbx_strand_id
1 'polypeptide(L)'
;MLLKIRYGYKAFDNKLRINIPLWKILVVFGIAGFLTAILMPITVVKTRYSLAGECASNLERIRNAVELYTEQFDGVYPKPNKWCDLLLEGKYLKSKRLLKCPAVKAGPCHFAINPNCLPNSPNDVVLLFETKGGWNQYGGPELLNFDNHKGKKASVLFNDGRIKFIRPEEADQLKWKPD
;
A
#
# COMPACT_ATOMS: atom_id res chain seq x y z
N MET A 1 -28.83 18.46 -76.29
CA MET A 1 -29.03 17.41 -75.27
C MET A 1 -28.05 17.65 -74.13
N LEU A 2 -28.47 18.38 -73.09
CA LEU A 2 -27.72 18.55 -71.83
C LEU A 2 -28.76 18.69 -70.70
N LEU A 3 -29.09 17.56 -70.07
CA LEU A 3 -29.98 17.48 -68.92
C LEU A 3 -29.17 17.83 -67.66
N LYS A 4 -29.46 18.99 -67.06
CA LYS A 4 -28.97 19.37 -65.73
C LYS A 4 -29.81 18.65 -64.67
N ILE A 5 -29.27 17.60 -64.09
CA ILE A 5 -29.83 16.92 -62.91
C ILE A 5 -29.56 17.79 -61.69
N ARG A 6 -30.61 18.41 -61.13
CA ARG A 6 -30.55 19.10 -59.83
C ARG A 6 -30.87 18.08 -58.73
N TYR A 7 -29.84 17.63 -58.02
CA TYR A 7 -29.99 16.85 -56.79
C TYR A 7 -30.63 17.72 -55.71
N GLY A 8 -31.83 17.34 -55.25
CA GLY A 8 -32.50 17.97 -54.11
C GLY A 8 -31.99 17.38 -52.79
N TYR A 9 -31.28 18.18 -52.01
CA TYR A 9 -31.06 17.90 -50.58
C TYR A 9 -32.40 18.10 -49.85
N LYS A 10 -33.05 17.01 -49.42
CA LYS A 10 -34.15 17.08 -48.46
C LYS A 10 -33.56 17.50 -47.11
N ALA A 11 -33.91 18.70 -46.67
CA ALA A 11 -33.62 19.19 -45.33
C ALA A 11 -34.18 18.20 -44.29
N PHE A 12 -33.33 17.80 -43.33
CA PHE A 12 -33.77 17.13 -42.12
C PHE A 12 -34.73 18.07 -41.38
N ASP A 13 -36.00 17.69 -41.31
CA ASP A 13 -37.08 18.47 -40.71
C ASP A 13 -36.85 18.55 -39.19
N ASN A 14 -36.46 19.74 -38.72
CA ASN A 14 -36.17 20.04 -37.32
C ASN A 14 -37.46 20.31 -36.53
N LYS A 15 -38.43 19.38 -36.64
CA LYS A 15 -39.76 19.49 -36.01
C LYS A 15 -40.00 18.38 -35.00
N LEU A 16 -39.26 18.43 -33.91
CA LEU A 16 -39.74 17.93 -32.61
C LEU A 16 -39.50 19.02 -31.57
N ARG A 17 -40.37 20.04 -31.58
CA ARG A 17 -40.48 20.98 -30.46
C ARG A 17 -41.25 20.28 -29.34
N ILE A 18 -40.54 19.55 -28.49
CA ILE A 18 -41.15 18.93 -27.31
C ILE A 18 -41.45 20.03 -26.30
N ASN A 19 -42.72 20.40 -26.17
CA ASN A 19 -43.16 21.45 -25.26
C ASN A 19 -43.40 20.84 -23.86
N ILE A 20 -42.31 20.60 -23.13
CA ILE A 20 -42.38 20.04 -21.77
C ILE A 20 -42.58 21.19 -20.79
N PRO A 21 -43.67 21.20 -19.99
CA PRO A 21 -43.87 22.25 -19.00
C PRO A 21 -42.80 22.17 -17.90
N LEU A 22 -42.32 23.34 -17.47
CA LEU A 22 -41.18 23.48 -16.55
C LEU A 22 -41.32 22.63 -15.28
N TRP A 23 -42.53 22.53 -14.71
CA TRP A 23 -42.77 21.75 -13.50
C TRP A 23 -42.48 20.25 -13.67
N LYS A 24 -42.72 19.67 -14.85
CA LYS A 24 -42.40 18.25 -15.12
C LYS A 24 -40.89 18.01 -15.12
N ILE A 25 -40.13 18.97 -15.65
CA ILE A 25 -38.66 18.94 -15.64
C ILE A 25 -38.18 19.01 -14.19
N LEU A 26 -38.73 19.94 -13.39
CA LEU A 26 -38.38 20.10 -11.97
C LEU A 26 -38.69 18.85 -11.13
N VAL A 27 -39.84 18.20 -11.38
CA VAL A 27 -40.22 16.95 -10.69
C VAL A 27 -39.26 15.81 -11.03
N VAL A 28 -38.88 15.64 -12.29
CA VAL A 28 -37.95 14.59 -12.70
C VAL A 28 -36.57 14.79 -12.07
N PHE A 29 -36.04 16.02 -12.09
CA PHE A 29 -34.77 16.32 -11.42
C PHE A 29 -34.84 16.17 -9.89
N GLY A 30 -35.98 16.52 -9.28
CA GLY A 30 -36.21 16.33 -7.85
C GLY A 30 -36.23 14.86 -7.45
N ILE A 31 -36.96 14.02 -8.18
CA ILE A 31 -37.02 12.57 -7.95
C ILE A 31 -35.67 11.91 -8.21
N ALA A 32 -34.99 12.28 -9.30
CA ALA A 32 -33.66 11.76 -9.62
C ALA A 32 -32.64 12.12 -8.53
N GLY A 33 -32.63 13.36 -8.05
CA GLY A 33 -31.75 13.81 -6.96
C GLY A 33 -32.01 13.04 -5.67
N PHE A 34 -33.28 12.88 -5.29
CA PHE A 34 -33.67 12.13 -4.10
C PHE A 34 -33.27 10.64 -4.18
N LEU A 35 -33.49 9.99 -5.34
CA LEU A 35 -33.08 8.61 -5.56
C LEU A 35 -31.54 8.44 -5.49
N THR A 36 -30.78 9.38 -6.06
CA THR A 36 -29.31 9.32 -5.97
C THR A 36 -28.79 9.47 -4.53
N ALA A 37 -29.48 10.23 -3.68
CA ALA A 37 -29.10 10.39 -2.27
C ALA A 37 -29.37 9.14 -1.43
N ILE A 38 -30.43 8.39 -1.73
CA ILE A 38 -30.76 7.12 -1.06
C ILE A 38 -29.84 5.99 -1.52
N LEU A 39 -29.47 5.98 -2.81
CA LEU A 39 -28.63 4.94 -3.40
C LEU A 39 -27.14 5.11 -3.10
N MET A 40 -26.67 6.29 -2.67
CA MET A 40 -25.30 6.42 -2.17
C MET A 40 -25.19 5.76 -0.79
N PRO A 41 -24.48 4.62 -0.64
CA PRO A 41 -24.27 4.05 0.67
C PRO A 41 -23.48 5.06 1.53
N ILE A 42 -24.00 5.38 2.72
CA ILE A 42 -23.24 6.08 3.76
C ILE A 42 -22.20 5.10 4.31
N THR A 43 -21.14 4.85 3.55
CA THR A 43 -19.99 4.08 4.04
C THR A 43 -18.70 4.72 3.58
N VAL A 44 -18.57 6.03 3.79
CA VAL A 44 -17.23 6.61 3.97
C VAL A 44 -16.75 6.29 5.38
N VAL A 45 -16.62 4.98 5.67
CA VAL A 45 -15.80 4.54 6.79
C VAL A 45 -14.36 4.83 6.35
N LYS A 46 -13.88 6.06 6.62
CA LYS A 46 -12.45 6.31 6.65
C LYS A 46 -11.92 5.49 7.82
N THR A 47 -11.55 4.24 7.57
CA THR A 47 -10.72 3.48 8.49
C THR A 47 -9.50 4.34 8.75
N ARG A 48 -9.43 4.96 9.93
CA ARG A 48 -8.19 5.57 10.41
C ARG A 48 -7.27 4.39 10.65
N TYR A 49 -6.45 4.04 9.66
CA TYR A 49 -5.41 3.06 9.88
C TYR A 49 -4.62 3.48 11.11
N SER A 50 -4.46 2.58 12.07
CA SER A 50 -3.55 2.85 13.17
C SER A 50 -2.16 3.06 12.59
N LEU A 51 -1.35 3.96 13.15
CA LEU A 51 0.01 4.23 12.65
C LEU A 51 0.85 2.94 12.58
N ALA A 52 0.61 1.98 13.48
CA ALA A 52 1.23 0.65 13.43
C ALA A 52 0.70 -0.21 12.27
N GLY A 53 -0.57 -0.08 11.91
CA GLY A 53 -1.13 -0.71 10.71
C GLY A 53 -0.44 -0.23 9.43
N GLU A 54 -0.10 1.05 9.35
CA GLU A 54 0.70 1.58 8.25
C GLU A 54 2.14 1.03 8.24
N CYS A 55 2.79 0.85 9.41
CA CYS A 55 4.07 0.13 9.49
C CYS A 55 3.98 -1.30 8.96
N ALA A 56 2.92 -2.02 9.33
CA ALA A 56 2.67 -3.36 8.81
C ALA A 56 2.49 -3.36 7.28
N SER A 57 1.69 -2.44 6.73
CA SER A 57 1.55 -2.31 5.27
C SER A 57 2.85 -1.91 4.57
N ASN A 58 3.71 -1.13 5.22
CA ASN A 58 5.04 -0.79 4.72
C ASN A 58 5.95 -2.02 4.71
N LEU A 59 5.97 -2.82 5.79
CA LEU A 59 6.70 -4.10 5.85
C LEU A 59 6.25 -5.07 4.75
N GLU A 60 4.95 -5.16 4.49
CA GLU A 60 4.42 -5.99 3.40
C GLU A 60 4.93 -5.54 2.03
N ARG A 61 4.98 -4.22 1.77
CA ARG A 61 5.55 -3.67 0.53
C ARG A 61 7.05 -3.92 0.43
N ILE A 62 7.77 -3.85 1.54
CA ILE A 62 9.20 -4.17 1.60
C ILE A 62 9.42 -5.66 1.34
N ARG A 63 8.61 -6.54 1.95
CA ARG A 63 8.63 -7.98 1.70
C ARG A 63 8.49 -8.28 0.21
N ASN A 64 7.47 -7.74 -0.44
CA ASN A 64 7.26 -7.97 -1.88
C ASN A 64 8.47 -7.49 -2.70
N ALA A 65 9.11 -6.39 -2.30
CA ALA A 65 10.34 -5.92 -2.94
C ALA A 65 11.53 -6.86 -2.70
N VAL A 66 11.66 -7.42 -1.49
CA VAL A 66 12.66 -8.44 -1.16
C VAL A 66 12.41 -9.71 -1.96
N GLU A 67 11.17 -10.15 -2.11
CA GLU A 67 10.81 -11.33 -2.92
C GLU A 67 11.19 -11.12 -4.39
N LEU A 68 10.81 -9.98 -4.99
CA LEU A 68 11.21 -9.64 -6.36
C LEU A 68 12.73 -9.57 -6.55
N TYR A 69 13.46 -9.02 -5.57
CA TYR A 69 14.93 -9.05 -5.57
C TYR A 69 15.43 -10.50 -5.54
N THR A 70 14.89 -11.31 -4.64
CA THR A 70 15.31 -12.70 -4.41
C THR A 70 15.10 -13.55 -5.67
N GLU A 71 13.98 -13.38 -6.38
CA GLU A 71 13.71 -14.03 -7.66
C GLU A 71 14.74 -13.66 -8.74
N GLN A 72 15.23 -12.42 -8.73
CA GLN A 72 16.20 -11.95 -9.72
C GLN A 72 17.65 -12.33 -9.38
N PHE A 73 17.97 -12.57 -8.10
CA PHE A 73 19.32 -12.82 -7.62
C PHE A 73 19.44 -14.23 -7.02
N ASP A 74 19.10 -15.26 -7.81
CA ASP A 74 19.31 -16.68 -7.54
C ASP A 74 18.82 -17.16 -6.16
N GLY A 75 17.70 -16.62 -5.69
CA GLY A 75 17.11 -17.05 -4.43
C GLY A 75 17.89 -16.55 -3.20
N VAL A 76 18.57 -15.40 -3.29
CA VAL A 76 19.33 -14.80 -2.18
C VAL A 76 18.69 -13.48 -1.72
N TYR A 77 18.55 -13.31 -0.40
CA TYR A 77 18.09 -12.04 0.16
C TYR A 77 19.10 -10.89 -0.04
N PRO A 78 18.63 -9.63 -0.08
CA PRO A 78 19.52 -8.48 -0.22
C PRO A 78 20.60 -8.45 0.86
N LYS A 79 21.81 -8.00 0.50
CA LYS A 79 22.91 -7.85 1.45
C LYS A 79 22.49 -6.95 2.63
N PRO A 80 22.60 -7.42 3.89
CA PRO A 80 22.06 -6.71 5.05
C PRO A 80 22.58 -5.28 5.22
N ASN A 81 23.82 -4.99 4.87
CA ASN A 81 24.39 -3.64 4.99
C ASN A 81 24.01 -2.68 3.84
N LYS A 82 23.25 -3.14 2.84
CA LYS A 82 22.85 -2.36 1.65
C LYS A 82 21.40 -2.61 1.20
N TRP A 83 20.58 -3.27 2.02
CA TRP A 83 19.27 -3.75 1.58
C TRP A 83 18.32 -2.63 1.13
N CYS A 84 18.28 -1.48 1.82
CA CYS A 84 17.45 -0.34 1.41
C CYS A 84 17.91 0.19 0.04
N ASP A 85 19.22 0.36 -0.15
CA ASP A 85 19.79 0.86 -1.40
C ASP A 85 19.50 -0.10 -2.55
N LEU A 86 19.76 -1.40 -2.37
CA LEU A 86 19.50 -2.43 -3.38
C LEU A 86 18.03 -2.45 -3.82
N LEU A 87 17.09 -2.34 -2.86
CA LEU A 87 15.66 -2.33 -3.18
C LEU A 87 15.22 -1.06 -3.92
N LEU A 88 15.83 0.08 -3.64
CA LEU A 88 15.50 1.36 -4.28
C LEU A 88 16.17 1.52 -5.64
N GLU A 89 17.46 1.21 -5.74
CA GLU A 89 18.24 1.28 -6.99
C GLU A 89 17.72 0.28 -8.02
N GLY A 90 17.36 -0.92 -7.58
CA GLY A 90 16.69 -1.94 -8.41
C GLY A 90 15.23 -1.62 -8.74
N LYS A 91 14.68 -0.51 -8.23
CA LYS A 91 13.29 -0.06 -8.44
C LYS A 91 12.21 -1.04 -7.94
N TYR A 92 12.57 -1.99 -7.08
CA TYR A 92 11.62 -2.88 -6.39
C TYR A 92 10.77 -2.09 -5.38
N LEU A 93 11.38 -1.10 -4.71
CA LEU A 93 10.68 -0.09 -3.93
C LEU A 93 10.56 1.22 -4.71
N LYS A 94 9.31 1.66 -4.92
CA LYS A 94 9.01 2.88 -5.70
C LYS A 94 9.28 4.19 -4.93
N SER A 95 9.41 4.13 -3.61
CA SER A 95 9.54 5.34 -2.79
C SER A 95 10.23 5.08 -1.45
N LYS A 96 11.15 5.98 -1.07
CA LYS A 96 11.77 6.01 0.27
C LYS A 96 10.75 6.18 1.40
N ARG A 97 9.55 6.73 1.12
CA ARG A 97 8.49 6.89 2.12
C ARG A 97 8.05 5.55 2.71
N LEU A 98 8.13 4.47 1.93
CA LEU A 98 7.76 3.12 2.37
C LEU A 98 8.71 2.56 3.44
N LEU A 99 9.91 3.12 3.55
CA LEU A 99 10.89 2.73 4.57
C LEU A 99 10.66 3.46 5.90
N LYS A 100 9.70 4.40 5.98
CA LYS A 100 9.48 5.23 7.17
C LYS A 100 8.26 4.77 7.98
N CYS A 101 8.43 4.74 9.29
CA CYS A 101 7.32 4.68 10.24
C CYS A 101 6.58 6.03 10.22
N PRO A 102 5.24 6.07 10.02
CA PRO A 102 4.50 7.33 10.00
C PRO A 102 4.35 7.97 11.39
N ALA A 103 4.58 7.21 12.46
CA ALA A 103 4.53 7.73 13.83
C ALA A 103 5.76 8.56 14.21
N VAL A 104 6.88 8.44 13.47
CA VAL A 104 8.16 9.06 13.82
C VAL A 104 8.74 9.81 12.62
N LYS A 105 9.14 11.08 12.83
CA LYS A 105 9.67 11.92 11.75
C LYS A 105 11.16 11.68 11.47
N ALA A 106 11.93 11.39 12.52
CA ALA A 106 13.39 11.31 12.49
C ALA A 106 13.89 10.02 11.84
N GLY A 107 14.91 10.12 10.98
CA GLY A 107 15.53 8.97 10.33
C GLY A 107 15.00 8.67 8.91
N PRO A 108 15.82 8.09 8.03
CA PRO A 108 15.45 7.77 6.65
C PRO A 108 14.76 6.40 6.50
N CYS A 109 15.00 5.45 7.39
CA CYS A 109 14.33 4.15 7.48
C CYS A 109 14.06 3.81 8.96
N HIS A 110 12.98 3.06 9.23
CA HIS A 110 12.57 2.59 10.57
C HIS A 110 12.41 1.08 10.65
N PHE A 111 13.08 0.37 9.73
CA PHE A 111 13.08 -1.07 9.66
C PHE A 111 14.51 -1.60 9.55
N ALA A 112 14.72 -2.83 9.99
CA ALA A 112 15.97 -3.56 9.81
C ALA A 112 15.71 -4.96 9.29
N ILE A 113 16.71 -5.54 8.63
CA ILE A 113 16.71 -6.92 8.15
C ILE A 113 17.56 -7.81 9.08
N ASN A 114 17.07 -9.01 9.38
CA ASN A 114 17.80 -9.99 10.16
C ASN A 114 18.83 -10.71 9.26
N PRO A 115 20.15 -10.56 9.50
CA PRO A 115 21.18 -11.17 8.66
C PRO A 115 21.24 -12.70 8.78
N ASN A 116 20.65 -13.29 9.82
CA ASN A 116 20.64 -14.74 10.02
C ASN A 116 19.44 -15.41 9.32
N CYS A 117 18.46 -14.64 8.86
CA CYS A 117 17.32 -15.18 8.12
C CYS A 117 17.71 -15.37 6.66
N LEU A 118 17.70 -16.61 6.20
CA LEU A 118 17.92 -16.99 4.81
C LEU A 118 16.59 -17.38 4.16
N PRO A 119 16.48 -17.36 2.83
CA PRO A 119 15.25 -17.73 2.13
C PRO A 119 14.71 -19.13 2.48
N ASN A 120 15.61 -20.07 2.82
CA ASN A 120 15.28 -21.42 3.26
C ASN A 120 15.20 -21.59 4.79
N SER A 121 15.27 -20.50 5.58
CA SER A 121 15.11 -20.57 7.03
C SER A 121 13.70 -21.01 7.44
N PRO A 122 13.51 -21.55 8.65
CA PRO A 122 12.19 -21.88 9.16
C PRO A 122 11.22 -20.69 9.09
N ASN A 123 9.94 -21.00 8.88
CA ASN A 123 8.87 -20.02 8.63
C ASN A 123 8.71 -18.98 9.76
N ASP A 124 9.08 -19.33 10.98
CA ASP A 124 8.93 -18.51 12.18
C ASP A 124 10.20 -17.73 12.58
N VAL A 125 11.24 -17.73 11.74
CA VAL A 125 12.39 -16.84 11.91
C VAL A 125 12.01 -15.42 11.50
N VAL A 126 12.43 -14.43 12.29
CA VAL A 126 12.24 -13.00 11.98
C VAL A 126 13.05 -12.61 10.76
N LEU A 127 12.42 -12.01 9.76
CA LEU A 127 13.09 -11.50 8.55
C LEU A 127 13.27 -9.98 8.60
N LEU A 128 12.19 -9.22 8.81
CA LEU A 128 12.20 -7.76 8.88
C LEU A 128 11.45 -7.28 10.13
N PHE A 129 11.90 -6.19 10.74
CA PHE A 129 11.31 -5.71 11.99
C PHE A 129 11.49 -4.20 12.18
N GLU A 130 10.64 -3.60 13.00
CA GLU A 130 10.70 -2.17 13.33
C GLU A 130 11.87 -1.81 14.25
N THR A 131 12.53 -0.69 13.94
CA THR A 131 13.71 -0.19 14.65
C THR A 131 13.63 1.33 14.86
N LYS A 132 14.63 1.89 15.55
CA LYS A 132 14.86 3.35 15.57
C LYS A 132 15.36 3.82 14.21
N GLY A 133 15.22 5.12 13.95
CA GLY A 133 15.63 5.72 12.68
C GLY A 133 17.09 5.43 12.29
N GLY A 134 17.33 4.93 11.08
CA GLY A 134 18.66 4.74 10.48
C GLY A 134 18.58 4.31 9.03
N TRP A 135 19.70 3.91 8.41
CA TRP A 135 19.75 3.49 7.01
C TRP A 135 20.46 2.14 6.89
N ASN A 136 19.92 1.25 6.05
CA ASN A 136 20.39 -0.14 5.92
C ASN A 136 20.65 -0.81 7.28
N GLN A 137 19.76 -0.60 8.25
CA GLN A 137 19.95 -1.26 9.53
C GLN A 137 19.77 -2.77 9.35
N TYR A 138 20.60 -3.53 10.06
CA TYR A 138 20.54 -4.97 10.12
C TYR A 138 21.08 -5.42 11.48
N GLY A 139 20.56 -6.53 11.98
CA GLY A 139 20.90 -7.05 13.31
C GLY A 139 19.80 -7.96 13.83
N GLY A 140 19.74 -8.10 15.15
CA GLY A 140 18.79 -8.94 15.85
C GLY A 140 17.95 -8.18 16.88
N PRO A 141 17.61 -8.81 18.02
CA PRO A 141 16.69 -8.26 19.01
C PRO A 141 17.15 -6.93 19.60
N GLU A 142 18.46 -6.66 19.62
CA GLU A 142 19.05 -5.42 20.14
C GLU A 142 18.59 -4.15 19.40
N LEU A 143 18.08 -4.29 18.17
CA LEU A 143 17.57 -3.18 17.37
C LEU A 143 16.04 -3.02 17.43
N LEU A 144 15.32 -4.01 17.97
CA LEU A 144 13.86 -4.01 18.01
C LEU A 144 13.35 -2.84 18.84
N ASN A 145 12.47 -2.02 18.27
CA ASN A 145 12.05 -0.77 18.88
C ASN A 145 10.54 -0.64 19.04
N PHE A 146 10.09 -0.49 20.30
CA PHE A 146 8.68 -0.30 20.65
C PHE A 146 8.28 1.18 20.78
N ASP A 147 9.25 2.08 20.87
CA ASP A 147 9.03 3.52 21.13
C ASP A 147 8.23 4.19 20.02
N ASN A 148 8.38 3.73 18.77
CA ASN A 148 7.63 4.22 17.60
C ASN A 148 6.11 4.20 17.83
N HIS A 149 5.64 3.27 18.68
CA HIS A 149 4.23 3.10 18.99
C HIS A 149 3.94 3.18 20.49
N LYS A 150 4.58 4.16 21.15
CA LYS A 150 4.37 4.49 22.58
C LYS A 150 4.71 3.32 23.52
N GLY A 151 5.71 2.51 23.15
CA GLY A 151 6.15 1.36 23.94
C GLY A 151 5.18 0.18 23.96
N LYS A 152 4.12 0.19 23.13
CA LYS A 152 3.05 -0.82 23.21
C LYS A 152 3.28 -2.02 22.31
N LYS A 153 3.89 -1.81 21.14
CA LYS A 153 4.07 -2.84 20.13
C LYS A 153 5.07 -2.43 19.05
N ALA A 154 5.60 -3.42 18.35
CA ALA A 154 6.41 -3.27 17.14
C ALA A 154 5.91 -4.26 16.08
N SER A 155 5.96 -3.87 14.80
CA SER A 155 5.65 -4.76 13.69
C SER A 155 6.86 -5.62 13.35
N VAL A 156 6.63 -6.93 13.25
CA VAL A 156 7.65 -7.92 12.91
C VAL A 156 7.11 -8.79 11.78
N LEU A 157 7.92 -8.99 10.75
CA LEU A 157 7.66 -9.83 9.58
C LEU A 157 8.55 -11.08 9.67
N PHE A 158 7.92 -12.25 9.59
CA PHE A 158 8.58 -13.56 9.63
C PHE A 158 9.02 -14.04 8.25
N ASN A 159 9.75 -15.16 8.17
CA ASN A 159 10.26 -15.68 6.90
C ASN A 159 9.15 -16.15 5.94
N ASP A 160 8.05 -16.69 6.47
CA ASP A 160 6.83 -16.95 5.67
C ASP A 160 6.04 -15.68 5.31
N GLY A 161 6.53 -14.55 5.82
CA GLY A 161 6.05 -13.18 5.74
C GLY A 161 4.65 -12.91 6.28
N ARG A 162 4.21 -13.71 7.26
CA ARG A 162 3.24 -13.22 8.23
C ARG A 162 3.82 -11.98 8.94
N ILE A 163 2.95 -11.00 9.19
CA ILE A 163 3.28 -9.82 10.01
C ILE A 163 2.53 -9.95 11.33
N LYS A 164 3.23 -9.74 12.45
CA LYS A 164 2.62 -9.66 13.78
C LYS A 164 3.00 -8.36 14.46
N PHE A 165 2.07 -7.87 15.30
CA PHE A 165 2.38 -6.87 16.30
C PHE A 165 2.88 -7.58 17.55
N ILE A 166 4.16 -7.40 17.85
CA ILE A 166 4.81 -7.98 19.02
C ILE A 166 4.75 -6.97 20.15
N ARG A 167 4.33 -7.40 21.33
CA ARG A 167 4.39 -6.61 22.56
C ARG A 167 5.74 -6.78 23.25
N PRO A 168 6.17 -5.85 24.12
CA PRO A 168 7.44 -5.96 24.83
C PRO A 168 7.62 -7.30 25.55
N GLU A 169 6.58 -7.81 26.19
CA GLU A 169 6.59 -9.09 26.91
C GLU A 169 6.69 -10.34 25.99
N GLU A 170 6.49 -10.19 24.69
CA GLU A 170 6.59 -11.26 23.69
C GLU A 170 7.93 -11.24 22.94
N ALA A 171 8.76 -10.21 23.17
CA ALA A 171 10.01 -9.99 22.41
C ALA A 171 11.00 -11.15 22.53
N ASP A 172 11.12 -11.73 23.73
CA ASP A 172 12.03 -12.83 24.03
C ASP A 172 11.60 -14.17 23.38
N GLN A 173 10.37 -14.26 22.89
CA GLN A 173 9.84 -15.46 22.22
C GLN A 173 10.16 -15.48 20.72
N LEU A 174 10.71 -14.39 20.18
CA LEU A 174 11.04 -14.29 18.76
C LEU A 174 12.27 -15.14 18.42
N LYS A 175 12.18 -15.87 17.30
CA LYS A 175 13.32 -16.60 16.74
C LYS A 175 14.13 -15.72 15.80
N TRP A 176 15.39 -15.52 16.13
CA TRP A 176 16.31 -14.66 15.38
C TRP A 176 17.32 -15.43 14.54
N LYS A 177 17.41 -16.75 14.71
CA LYS A 177 18.31 -17.62 13.95
C LYS A 177 17.54 -18.87 13.53
N PRO A 178 17.85 -19.47 12.37
CA PRO A 178 17.49 -20.85 12.10
C PRO A 178 18.23 -21.73 13.13
N ASP A 179 17.52 -22.65 13.77
CA ASP A 179 18.07 -23.57 14.77
C ASP A 179 19.21 -24.44 14.20
#